data_AF-A0A5D2XYT7-F1
#
_entry.id   AF-A0A5D2XYT7-F1
#
_cell.length_a   1.000
_cell.length_b   1.000
_cell.length_c   1.000
_cell.angle_alpha   90.00
_cell.angle_beta   90.00
_cell.angle_gamma   90.00
#
_symmetry.space_group_name_H-M   'P 1'
#
loop_
_entity.id
_entity.type
_entity.pdbx_description
1 polymer ?
#
loop_
_entity_poly.entity_id
_entity_poly.type
_entity_poly.pdbx_seq_one_letter_code
_entity_poly.pdbx_strand_id
1 'polypeptide(L)'
;MVIGTIFGQRKGHVWFCFQHHRLSTKPSLLLELSIPTHQLVQEMSSGTVRIALECDHSELSSCPLHSVPIWTMYCNGRKIGFATKRKATRHNRLMLKTMQSITVGAGMIPTGVGSSGSEEIMYMRANYEHVIGNSDYESFHLVNPDECAGQELSVYLMRSR
;
A
#
# COMPACT_ATOMS: atom_id res chain seq x y z
N MET A 1 -2.40 7.88 -13.75
CA MET A 1 -2.16 8.11 -12.31
C MET A 1 -3.29 7.48 -11.50
N VAL A 2 -2.97 6.98 -10.31
CA VAL A 2 -3.93 6.44 -9.34
C VAL A 2 -3.68 7.06 -7.97
N ILE A 3 -4.61 6.92 -7.03
CA ILE A 3 -4.43 7.39 -5.65
C ILE A 3 -4.06 6.20 -4.79
N GLY A 4 -2.84 6.19 -4.29
CA GLY A 4 -2.35 5.17 -3.35
C GLY A 4 -2.52 5.65 -1.92
N THR A 5 -2.87 4.74 -1.02
CA THR A 5 -2.91 4.99 0.43
C THR A 5 -2.14 3.88 1.14
N ILE A 6 -1.11 4.27 1.89
CA ILE A 6 -0.44 3.43 2.89
C ILE A 6 -1.02 3.80 4.25
N PHE A 7 -1.40 2.81 5.05
CA PHE A 7 -1.94 3.05 6.38
C PHE A 7 -1.66 1.90 7.33
N GLY A 8 -1.70 2.16 8.63
CA GLY A 8 -1.46 1.14 9.64
C GLY A 8 -1.48 1.72 11.05
N GLN A 9 -1.72 0.85 12.02
CA GLN A 9 -1.53 1.18 13.44
C GLN A 9 -0.04 1.22 13.77
N ARG A 10 0.33 1.94 14.83
CA ARG A 10 1.73 2.12 15.22
C ARG A 10 2.45 0.80 15.51
N LYS A 11 1.79 -0.13 16.20
CA LYS A 11 2.33 -1.48 16.46
C LYS A 11 1.76 -2.55 15.53
N GLY A 12 1.01 -2.15 14.50
CA GLY A 12 0.36 -3.05 13.56
C GLY A 12 1.15 -3.27 12.27
N HIS A 13 0.53 -4.05 11.39
CA HIS A 13 0.96 -4.25 10.01
C HIS A 13 0.62 -3.05 9.14
N VAL A 14 1.42 -2.86 8.09
CA VAL A 14 1.15 -1.87 7.04
C VAL A 14 0.13 -2.43 6.06
N TRP A 15 -0.74 -1.54 5.59
CA TRP A 15 -1.68 -1.79 4.52
C TRP A 15 -1.38 -0.88 3.34
N PHE A 16 -1.45 -1.41 2.14
CA PHE A 16 -1.36 -0.65 0.90
C PHE A 16 -2.63 -0.86 0.07
N CYS A 17 -3.20 0.22 -0.43
CA CYS A 17 -4.31 0.16 -1.38
C CYS A 17 -4.21 1.26 -2.42
N PHE A 18 -4.90 1.07 -3.55
CA PHE A 18 -5.07 2.14 -4.53
C PHE A 18 -6.50 2.25 -5.05
N GLN A 19 -6.85 3.47 -5.47
CA GLN A 19 -8.14 3.88 -6.00
C GLN A 19 -7.93 4.64 -7.31
N HIS A 20 -8.73 4.32 -8.33
CA HIS A 20 -8.76 5.11 -9.58
C HIS A 20 -9.45 6.46 -9.40
N HIS A 21 -10.37 6.56 -8.42
CA HIS A 21 -11.13 7.76 -8.15
C HIS A 21 -11.17 8.04 -6.64
N ARG A 22 -10.87 9.28 -6.23
CA ARG A 22 -10.74 9.65 -4.80
C ARG A 22 -11.99 9.38 -3.96
N LEU A 23 -13.16 9.49 -4.58
CA LEU A 23 -14.46 9.26 -3.94
C LEU A 23 -14.83 7.77 -3.81
N SER A 24 -14.09 6.85 -4.44
CA SER A 24 -14.42 5.42 -4.39
C SER A 24 -14.01 4.82 -3.04
N THR A 25 -14.95 4.50 -2.17
CA THR A 25 -14.60 3.87 -0.87
C THR A 25 -14.15 2.41 -1.00
N LYS A 26 -14.30 1.80 -2.20
CA LYS A 26 -13.80 0.46 -2.51
C LYS A 26 -12.50 0.59 -3.31
N PRO A 27 -11.35 0.19 -2.74
CA PRO A 27 -10.09 0.19 -3.48
C PRO A 27 -10.08 -0.93 -4.53
N SER A 28 -9.30 -0.73 -5.59
CA SER A 28 -9.11 -1.73 -6.66
C SER A 28 -8.27 -2.90 -6.17
N LEU A 29 -7.28 -2.63 -5.32
CA LEU A 29 -6.45 -3.61 -4.63
C LEU A 29 -6.26 -3.18 -3.17
N LEU A 30 -6.24 -4.15 -2.26
CA LEU A 30 -5.92 -3.94 -0.85
C LEU A 30 -5.01 -5.08 -0.40
N LEU A 31 -3.82 -4.71 0.07
CA LEU A 31 -2.79 -5.62 0.53
C LEU A 31 -2.49 -5.33 2.00
N GLU A 32 -2.43 -6.40 2.79
CA GLU A 32 -1.84 -6.41 4.13
C GLU A 32 -0.38 -6.86 3.99
N LEU A 33 0.56 -6.03 4.39
CA LEU A 33 2.00 -6.26 4.29
C LEU A 33 2.53 -6.76 5.63
N SER A 34 3.37 -7.80 5.65
CA SER A 34 3.95 -8.30 6.89
C SER A 34 4.86 -7.28 7.61
N ILE A 35 5.33 -6.24 6.91
CA ILE A 35 6.22 -5.22 7.49
C ILE A 35 5.45 -4.42 8.56
N PRO A 36 5.97 -4.33 9.79
CA PRO A 36 5.40 -3.49 10.82
C PRO A 36 5.48 -2.00 10.44
N THR A 37 4.50 -1.20 10.86
CA THR A 37 4.47 0.22 10.51
C THR A 37 5.71 0.98 10.96
N HIS A 38 6.21 0.71 12.17
CA HIS A 38 7.43 1.36 12.68
C HIS A 38 8.66 1.04 11.81
N GLN A 39 8.75 -0.18 11.28
CA GLN A 39 9.87 -0.60 10.43
C GLN A 39 9.78 0.09 9.07
N LEU A 40 8.59 0.19 8.47
CA LEU A 40 8.42 0.93 7.21
C LEU A 40 8.77 2.42 7.38
N VAL A 41 8.37 3.05 8.47
CA VAL A 41 8.73 4.45 8.78
C VAL A 41 10.24 4.62 8.89
N GLN A 42 10.94 3.64 9.48
CA GLN A 42 12.40 3.63 9.53
C GLN A 42 13.03 3.48 8.13
N GLU A 43 12.48 2.62 7.27
CA GLU A 43 12.95 2.52 5.88
C GLU A 43 12.71 3.84 5.12
N MET A 44 11.59 4.52 5.38
CA MET A 44 11.27 5.82 4.79
C MET A 44 12.28 6.91 5.17
N SER A 45 12.82 6.90 6.39
CA SER A 45 13.81 7.90 6.80
C SER A 45 15.13 7.84 6.01
N SER A 46 15.39 6.74 5.30
CA SER A 46 16.54 6.61 4.39
C SER A 46 16.35 7.33 3.04
N GLY A 47 15.15 7.84 2.76
CA GLY A 47 14.82 8.57 1.53
C GLY A 47 14.32 7.70 0.37
N THR A 48 14.61 6.40 0.36
CA THR A 48 14.16 5.48 -0.70
C THR A 48 13.57 4.19 -0.15
N VAL A 49 12.37 3.84 -0.59
CA VAL A 49 11.67 2.61 -0.22
C VAL A 49 11.16 1.90 -1.47
N ARG A 50 11.60 0.66 -1.68
CA ARG A 50 11.16 -0.22 -2.76
C ARG A 50 10.53 -1.48 -2.18
N ILE A 51 9.21 -1.61 -2.32
CA ILE A 51 8.47 -2.80 -1.91
C ILE A 51 8.23 -3.66 -3.14
N ALA A 52 8.85 -4.84 -3.20
CA ALA A 52 8.60 -5.80 -4.27
C ALA A 52 7.76 -6.97 -3.75
N LEU A 53 6.69 -7.29 -4.47
CA LEU A 53 5.77 -8.37 -4.18
C LEU A 53 5.86 -9.39 -5.31
N GLU A 54 6.42 -10.55 -5.00
CA GLU A 54 6.73 -11.61 -5.96
C GLU A 54 5.84 -12.83 -5.75
N CYS A 55 5.42 -13.45 -6.85
CA CYS A 55 4.65 -14.69 -6.83
C CYS A 55 5.30 -15.70 -7.80
N ASP A 56 5.66 -16.87 -7.28
CA ASP A 56 6.39 -17.93 -8.03
C ASP A 56 5.45 -19.01 -8.56
N HIS A 57 4.13 -18.83 -8.42
CA HIS A 57 3.18 -19.89 -8.71
C HIS A 57 2.80 -19.93 -10.18
N SER A 58 3.33 -20.92 -10.89
CA SER A 58 2.96 -21.28 -12.27
C SER A 58 1.46 -21.46 -12.46
N GLU A 59 0.74 -21.97 -11.45
CA GLU A 59 -0.74 -22.11 -11.48
C GLU A 59 -1.47 -20.76 -11.45
N LEU A 60 -0.85 -19.72 -10.88
CA LEU A 60 -1.40 -18.37 -10.80
C LEU A 60 -0.99 -17.49 -11.99
N SER A 61 -0.20 -18.02 -12.93
CA SER A 61 0.19 -17.32 -14.17
C SER A 61 -0.99 -16.90 -15.03
N SER A 62 -2.11 -17.64 -14.96
CA SER A 62 -3.32 -17.38 -15.76
C SER A 62 -4.28 -16.37 -15.13
N CYS A 63 -4.19 -16.11 -13.82
CA CYS A 63 -5.10 -15.17 -13.16
C CYS A 63 -4.63 -13.72 -13.35
N PRO A 64 -5.50 -12.71 -13.22
CA PRO A 64 -5.05 -11.32 -13.19
C PRO A 64 -4.07 -11.07 -12.04
N LEU A 65 -3.08 -10.21 -12.22
CA LEU A 65 -2.05 -9.92 -11.20
C LEU A 65 -2.68 -9.47 -9.87
N HIS A 66 -3.71 -8.62 -9.92
CA HIS A 66 -4.45 -8.17 -8.73
C HIS A 66 -5.31 -9.28 -8.07
N SER A 67 -5.41 -10.47 -8.66
CA SER A 67 -6.13 -11.63 -8.13
C SER A 67 -5.26 -12.58 -7.31
N VAL A 68 -3.93 -12.44 -7.39
CA VAL A 68 -2.99 -13.24 -6.61
C VAL A 68 -3.26 -13.04 -5.10
N PRO A 69 -3.48 -14.12 -4.34
CA PRO A 69 -3.91 -14.03 -2.95
C PRO A 69 -2.76 -13.74 -1.98
N ILE A 70 -1.56 -14.24 -2.27
CA ILE A 70 -0.39 -14.14 -1.40
C ILE A 70 0.86 -13.84 -2.23
N TRP A 71 1.75 -13.05 -1.67
CA TRP A 71 2.97 -12.59 -2.31
C TRP A 71 4.14 -12.75 -1.35
N THR A 72 5.30 -13.14 -1.85
CA THR A 72 6.56 -12.97 -1.14
C THR A 72 6.93 -11.49 -1.18
N MET A 73 7.21 -10.90 -0.02
CA MET A 73 7.48 -9.47 0.10
C MET A 73 8.95 -9.20 0.39
N TYR A 74 9.52 -8.31 -0.41
CA TYR A 74 10.83 -7.72 -0.23
C TYR A 74 10.71 -6.22 0.02
N CYS A 75 11.53 -5.69 0.91
CA CYS A 75 11.71 -4.26 1.11
C CYS A 75 13.19 -3.93 0.89
N ASN A 76 13.49 -3.01 -0.03
CA ASN A 76 14.86 -2.59 -0.36
C ASN A 76 15.79 -3.78 -0.65
N GLY A 77 15.27 -4.79 -1.38
CA GLY A 77 16.00 -6.01 -1.77
C GLY A 77 16.10 -7.09 -0.69
N ARG A 78 15.61 -6.84 0.53
CA ARG A 78 15.62 -7.82 1.63
C ARG A 78 14.26 -8.50 1.74
N LYS A 79 14.24 -9.84 1.84
CA LYS A 79 13.01 -10.60 2.09
C LYS A 79 12.53 -10.32 3.51
N ILE A 80 11.33 -9.73 3.65
CA ILE A 80 10.77 -9.34 4.96
C ILE A 80 9.63 -10.28 5.39
N GLY A 81 8.92 -10.90 4.44
CA GLY A 81 7.81 -11.79 4.77
C GLY A 81 6.87 -11.95 3.59
N PHE A 82 5.57 -11.78 3.85
CA PHE A 82 4.53 -11.93 2.84
C PHE A 82 3.66 -10.68 2.73
N ALA A 83 2.90 -10.58 1.64
CA ALA A 83 1.76 -9.69 1.54
C ALA A 83 0.53 -10.51 1.17
N THR A 84 -0.60 -10.19 1.78
CA THR A 84 -1.86 -10.91 1.55
C THR A 84 -2.90 -9.97 0.95
N LYS A 85 -3.53 -10.39 -0.14
CA LYS A 85 -4.70 -9.69 -0.68
C LYS A 85 -5.88 -9.84 0.27
N ARG A 86 -6.51 -8.71 0.60
CA ARG A 86 -7.68 -8.67 1.49
C ARG A 86 -8.88 -8.02 0.81
N LYS A 87 -10.08 -8.43 1.23
CA LYS A 87 -11.32 -7.73 0.85
C LYS A 87 -11.48 -6.50 1.75
N ALA A 88 -11.86 -5.36 1.16
CA ALA A 88 -12.09 -4.13 1.93
C ALA A 88 -13.29 -4.28 2.89
N THR A 89 -13.01 -4.26 4.19
CA THR A 89 -13.99 -4.32 5.28
C THR A 89 -14.76 -2.99 5.41
N ARG A 90 -15.83 -2.97 6.20
CA ARG A 90 -16.57 -1.73 6.50
C ARG A 90 -15.65 -0.65 7.10
N HIS A 91 -14.74 -1.05 7.97
CA HIS A 91 -13.78 -0.15 8.61
C HIS A 91 -12.87 0.51 7.57
N ASN A 92 -12.27 -0.29 6.67
CA ASN A 92 -11.40 0.22 5.60
C ASN A 92 -12.13 1.22 4.70
N ARG A 93 -13.40 0.92 4.35
CA ARG A 93 -14.22 1.82 3.52
C ARG A 93 -14.54 3.14 4.22
N LEU A 94 -14.83 3.09 5.52
CA LEU A 94 -15.10 4.30 6.31
C LEU A 94 -13.85 5.17 6.43
N MET A 95 -12.70 4.56 6.70
CA MET A 95 -11.41 5.24 6.73
C MET A 95 -11.12 5.94 5.39
N LEU A 96 -11.26 5.23 4.26
CA LEU A 96 -11.07 5.81 2.92
C LEU A 96 -12.09 6.93 2.62
N LYS A 97 -13.31 6.82 3.15
CA LYS A 97 -14.34 7.87 3.02
C LYS A 97 -13.92 9.16 3.75
N THR A 98 -13.34 9.06 4.94
CA THR A 98 -12.82 10.21 5.68
C THR A 98 -11.73 10.95 4.91
N MET A 99 -10.97 10.25 4.05
CA MET A 99 -9.91 10.82 3.22
C MET A 99 -10.37 11.32 1.83
N GLN A 100 -11.67 11.33 1.53
CA GLN A 100 -12.16 11.61 0.17
C GLN A 100 -11.82 13.02 -0.36
N SER A 101 -11.62 13.99 0.54
CA SER A 101 -11.21 15.36 0.24
C SER A 101 -9.69 15.53 0.16
N ILE A 102 -8.92 14.49 0.50
CA ILE A 102 -7.46 14.50 0.54
C ILE A 102 -6.94 13.85 -0.74
N THR A 103 -6.14 14.58 -1.50
CA THR A 103 -5.48 14.07 -2.71
C THR A 103 -4.05 13.63 -2.39
N VAL A 104 -3.31 14.49 -1.69
CA VAL A 104 -1.97 14.22 -1.17
C VAL A 104 -1.92 14.66 0.29
N GLY A 105 -1.36 13.83 1.18
CA GLY A 105 -1.19 14.15 2.59
C GLY A 105 -0.84 12.95 3.44
N ALA A 106 -0.21 13.20 4.57
CA ALA A 106 0.05 12.21 5.62
C ALA A 106 -0.51 12.70 6.95
N GLY A 107 -0.91 11.78 7.82
CA GLY A 107 -1.47 12.14 9.12
C GLY A 107 -1.95 10.95 9.91
N MET A 108 -2.75 11.22 10.94
CA MET A 108 -3.33 10.22 11.82
C MET A 108 -4.85 10.36 11.84
N ILE A 109 -5.56 9.23 11.83
CA ILE A 109 -7.00 9.15 12.02
C ILE A 109 -7.26 8.53 13.39
N PRO A 110 -7.93 9.26 14.30
CA PRO A 110 -8.31 8.71 15.59
C PRO A 110 -9.36 7.61 15.40
N THR A 111 -9.12 6.46 16.00
CA THR A 111 -10.00 5.28 15.93
C THR A 111 -11.13 5.35 16.96
N GLY A 112 -11.96 6.40 16.90
CA GLY A 112 -13.19 6.55 17.70
C GLY A 112 -13.02 6.57 19.23
N VAL A 113 -13.59 7.59 19.88
CA VAL A 113 -13.71 7.65 21.35
C VAL A 113 -14.61 6.52 21.86
N GLY A 114 -14.09 5.62 22.72
CA GLY A 114 -14.91 4.66 23.46
C GLY A 114 -14.36 3.24 23.63
N SER A 115 -13.22 2.90 23.04
CA SER A 115 -12.52 1.64 23.35
C SER A 115 -11.13 1.98 23.86
N SER A 116 -10.94 1.78 25.16
CA SER A 116 -9.67 1.96 25.86
C SER A 116 -8.62 0.98 25.33
N GLY A 117 -8.05 1.29 24.16
CA GLY A 117 -7.06 0.46 23.49
C GLY A 117 -7.02 0.54 21.96
N SER A 118 -7.89 1.31 21.29
CA SER A 118 -7.80 1.47 19.84
C SER A 118 -6.64 2.42 19.48
N GLU A 119 -5.53 1.86 18.98
CA GLU A 119 -4.38 2.65 18.49
C GLU A 119 -4.77 3.47 17.25
N GLU A 120 -4.30 4.73 17.21
CA GLU A 120 -4.45 5.66 16.07
C GLU A 120 -3.92 5.05 14.77
N ILE A 121 -4.64 5.31 13.67
CA ILE A 121 -4.22 4.85 12.33
C ILE A 121 -3.40 5.96 11.68
N MET A 122 -2.12 5.69 11.44
CA MET A 122 -1.29 6.53 10.60
C MET A 122 -1.62 6.25 9.13
N TYR A 123 -1.55 7.28 8.30
CA TYR A 123 -1.71 7.14 6.86
C TYR A 123 -0.81 8.08 6.07
N MET A 124 -0.53 7.68 4.84
CA MET A 124 0.04 8.49 3.79
C MET A 124 -0.76 8.22 2.51
N ARG A 125 -1.32 9.27 1.94
CA ARG A 125 -2.13 9.23 0.71
C ARG A 125 -1.48 10.14 -0.31
N ALA A 126 -1.32 9.66 -1.54
CA ALA A 126 -0.68 10.43 -2.59
C ALA A 126 -1.08 9.93 -3.98
N ASN A 127 -0.69 10.68 -5.00
CA ASN A 127 -0.79 10.23 -6.38
C ASN A 127 0.38 9.28 -6.68
N TYR A 128 0.09 8.22 -7.41
CA TYR A 128 1.06 7.28 -7.93
C TYR A 128 0.96 7.23 -9.45
N GLU A 129 2.11 7.21 -10.10
CA GLU A 129 2.22 6.75 -11.47
C GLU A 129 2.04 5.23 -11.47
N HIS A 130 1.01 4.75 -12.14
CA HIS A 130 0.72 3.32 -12.27
C HIS A 130 1.18 2.87 -13.65
N VAL A 131 2.22 2.04 -13.67
CA VAL A 131 2.85 1.55 -14.88
C VAL A 131 2.54 0.06 -15.01
N ILE A 132 1.88 -0.31 -16.10
CA ILE A 132 1.58 -1.70 -16.45
C ILE A 132 2.59 -2.12 -17.50
N GLY A 133 3.50 -3.06 -17.15
CA GLY A 133 4.50 -3.55 -18.09
C GLY A 133 3.95 -4.66 -18.97
N ASN A 134 3.46 -5.74 -18.34
CA ASN A 134 2.81 -6.86 -19.01
C ASN A 134 1.83 -7.56 -18.04
N SER A 135 1.32 -8.74 -18.40
CA SER A 135 0.41 -9.52 -17.54
C SER A 135 1.01 -9.97 -16.20
N ASP A 136 2.34 -9.93 -16.09
CA ASP A 136 3.14 -10.43 -14.97
C ASP A 136 3.82 -9.32 -14.19
N TYR A 137 3.73 -8.06 -14.63
CA TYR A 137 4.45 -6.94 -14.04
C TYR A 137 3.60 -5.66 -14.01
N GLU A 138 3.41 -5.12 -12.82
CA GLU A 138 2.88 -3.78 -12.59
C GLU A 138 3.67 -3.05 -11.51
N SER A 139 3.73 -1.73 -11.59
CA SER A 139 4.44 -0.91 -10.62
C SER A 139 3.71 0.39 -10.32
N PHE A 140 3.91 0.88 -9.10
CA PHE A 140 3.33 2.11 -8.58
C PHE A 140 4.45 2.97 -8.03
N HIS A 141 4.67 4.14 -8.63
CA HIS A 141 5.71 5.09 -8.22
C HIS A 141 5.06 6.33 -7.61
N LEU A 142 5.46 6.68 -6.39
CA LEU A 142 4.98 7.88 -5.71
C LEU A 142 5.32 9.12 -6.56
N VAL A 143 4.31 9.95 -6.85
CA VAL A 143 4.50 11.22 -7.54
C VAL A 143 4.65 12.32 -6.52
N ASN A 144 5.86 12.88 -6.43
CA ASN A 144 6.15 14.02 -5.57
C ASN A 144 5.70 15.32 -6.26
N PRO A 145 4.76 16.09 -5.68
CA PRO A 145 4.24 17.30 -6.31
C PRO A 145 5.27 18.45 -6.34
N ASP A 146 6.28 18.43 -5.47
CA ASP A 146 7.16 19.57 -5.25
C ASP A 146 8.54 19.47 -5.94
N GLU A 147 8.77 18.46 -6.81
CA GLU A 147 10.05 18.15 -7.51
C GLU A 147 11.33 18.13 -6.63
N CYS A 148 11.19 18.28 -5.32
CA CYS A 148 12.28 18.19 -4.36
C CYS A 148 12.66 16.74 -4.15
N ALA A 149 13.92 16.53 -3.75
CA ALA A 149 14.48 15.24 -3.31
C ALA A 149 13.85 14.79 -1.97
N GLY A 150 12.54 14.58 -1.99
CA GLY A 150 11.74 14.11 -0.86
C GLY A 150 11.85 12.60 -0.72
N GLN A 151 10.71 11.92 -0.65
CA GLN A 151 10.65 10.46 -0.50
C GLN A 151 10.52 9.79 -1.87
N GLU A 152 11.40 8.86 -2.19
CA GLU A 152 11.14 7.88 -3.25
C GLU A 152 10.45 6.66 -2.65
N LEU A 153 9.23 6.37 -3.09
CA LEU A 153 8.51 5.17 -2.70
C LEU A 153 7.95 4.49 -3.94
N SER A 154 8.24 3.20 -4.09
CA SER A 154 7.73 2.38 -5.19
C SER A 154 7.23 1.03 -4.70
N VAL A 155 6.13 0.56 -5.28
CA VAL A 155 5.56 -0.78 -5.04
C VAL A 155 5.52 -1.54 -6.36
N TYR A 156 6.05 -2.75 -6.38
CA TYR A 156 6.13 -3.61 -7.55
C TYR A 156 5.32 -4.88 -7.31
N LEU A 157 4.50 -5.27 -8.28
CA LEU A 157 3.81 -6.55 -8.35
C LEU A 157 4.43 -7.33 -9.49
N MET A 158 5.01 -8.50 -9.21
CA MET A 158 5.74 -9.26 -10.21
C MET A 158 5.48 -10.76 -10.08
N ARG A 159 5.39 -11.47 -11.20
CA ARG A 159 5.55 -12.93 -11.19
C ARG A 159 7.00 -13.28 -11.47
N SER A 160 7.56 -14.09 -10.59
CA SER A 160 8.83 -14.76 -10.82
C SER A 160 8.64 -15.78 -11.94
N ARG A 161 9.59 -15.83 -12.88
CA ARG A 161 9.64 -16.88 -13.90
C ARG A 161 10.30 -18.14 -13.36
#